data_AF-A0A6G2PUN8-F1
#
_entry.id   AF-A0A6G2PUN8-F1
#
_cell.length_a   1.000
_cell.length_b   1.000
_cell.length_c   1.000
_cell.angle_alpha   90.00
_cell.angle_beta   90.00
_cell.angle_gamma   90.00
#
_symmetry.space_group_name_H-M   'P 1'
#
loop_
_entity.id
_entity.type
_entity.pdbx_description
1 polymer ?
#
loop_
_entity_poly.entity_id
_entity_poly.type
_entity_poly.pdbx_seq_one_letter_code
_entity_poly.pdbx_strand_id
1 'polypeptide(L)' 'SSPKSGADHYLEISFASGAGSLAAGANTGDIQSRINKGDWSNFSESDDYSYATNTAYADVSKVTVYVGGTLAGGVEP' A
#
# COMPACT_ATOMS: atom_id res chain seq x y z
N SER A 1 1.24 -2.77 -16.22
CA SER A 1 2.12 -1.60 -15.99
C SER A 1 3.50 -1.90 -16.54
N SER A 2 4.32 -0.88 -16.82
CA SER A 2 5.76 -1.05 -17.05
C SER A 2 6.52 -0.69 -15.76
N PRO A 3 7.67 -1.34 -15.47
CA PRO A 3 8.49 -1.01 -14.31
C PRO A 3 8.90 0.46 -14.27
N LYS A 4 9.00 1.01 -13.07
CA LYS A 4 9.47 2.35 -12.74
C LYS A 4 10.68 2.26 -11.82
N SER A 5 11.39 3.37 -11.66
CA SER A 5 12.54 3.42 -10.75
C SER A 5 12.09 3.10 -9.33
N GLY A 6 12.63 2.02 -8.75
CA GLY A 6 12.26 1.56 -7.40
C GLY A 6 10.89 0.88 -7.28
N ALA A 7 10.23 0.55 -8.41
CA ALA A 7 8.96 -0.16 -8.40
C ALA A 7 8.76 -0.94 -9.69
N ASP A 8 9.03 -2.25 -9.67
CA ASP A 8 8.67 -3.18 -10.74
C ASP A 8 7.40 -4.00 -10.40
N HIS A 9 7.01 -4.04 -9.13
CA HIS A 9 5.81 -4.67 -8.60
C HIS A 9 5.14 -3.78 -7.55
N TYR A 10 3.88 -4.11 -7.24
CA TYR A 10 3.14 -3.53 -6.12
C TYR A 10 2.31 -4.61 -5.44
N LEU A 11 2.01 -4.39 -4.16
CA LEU A 11 0.97 -5.14 -3.45
C LEU A 11 -0.33 -4.34 -3.50
N GLU A 12 -1.39 -4.96 -4.03
CA GLU A 12 -2.73 -4.39 -3.94
C GLU A 12 -3.50 -4.98 -2.75
N ILE A 13 -4.03 -4.11 -1.89
CA ILE A 13 -4.95 -4.48 -0.83
C ILE A 13 -6.33 -3.97 -1.22
N SER A 14 -7.29 -4.88 -1.35
CA SER A 14 -8.68 -4.57 -1.67
C SER A 14 -9.62 -5.15 -0.61
N PHE A 15 -10.82 -4.58 -0.54
CA PHE A 15 -11.84 -4.96 0.45
C PHE A 15 -12.97 -5.73 -0.23
N ALA A 16 -13.30 -6.90 0.33
CA ALA A 16 -14.49 -7.63 -0.09
C ALA A 16 -15.77 -6.87 0.29
N SER A 17 -16.89 -7.18 -0.36
CA SER A 17 -18.19 -6.55 -0.07
C SER A 17 -18.61 -6.65 1.40
N GLY A 18 -18.18 -7.69 2.11
CA GLY A 18 -18.42 -7.87 3.54
C GLY A 18 -17.71 -6.88 4.46
N ALA A 19 -16.77 -6.08 3.95
CA ALA A 19 -16.11 -5.02 4.73
C ALA A 19 -17.05 -3.83 5.05
N GLY A 20 -18.17 -3.71 4.33
CA GLY A 20 -19.17 -2.66 4.55
C GLY A 20 -18.79 -1.31 3.95
N SER A 21 -19.26 -0.24 4.57
CA SER A 21 -19.08 1.14 4.10
C SER A 21 -18.32 1.98 5.13
N LEU A 22 -17.45 2.87 4.67
CA LEU A 22 -16.79 3.86 5.51
C LEU A 22 -17.57 5.17 5.53
N ALA A 23 -18.01 5.61 6.71
CA ALA A 23 -18.72 6.88 6.87
C ALA A 23 -17.78 8.09 6.71
N ALA A 24 -18.34 9.25 6.36
CA ALA A 24 -17.57 10.49 6.26
C ALA A 24 -16.89 10.82 7.61
N GLY A 25 -15.60 11.12 7.57
CA GLY A 25 -14.79 11.42 8.76
C GLY A 25 -14.39 10.20 9.60
N ALA A 26 -14.83 8.98 9.25
CA ALA A 26 -14.38 7.75 9.89
C ALA A 26 -13.06 7.26 9.29
N ASN A 27 -12.44 6.28 9.96
CA ASN A 27 -11.30 5.52 9.46
C ASN A 27 -11.59 4.01 9.55
N THR A 28 -10.82 3.21 8.83
CA THR A 28 -10.94 1.74 8.80
C THR A 28 -10.46 1.06 10.08
N GLY A 29 -9.84 1.80 11.01
CA GLY A 29 -8.95 1.23 12.00
C GLY A 29 -7.70 0.62 11.34
N ASP A 30 -7.09 -0.32 12.04
CA ASP A 30 -5.82 -0.93 11.66
C ASP A 30 -6.00 -1.94 10.51
N ILE A 31 -5.15 -1.81 9.50
CA ILE A 31 -4.98 -2.82 8.46
C ILE A 31 -3.52 -3.28 8.53
N GLN A 32 -3.32 -4.51 9.01
CA GLN A 32 -1.99 -5.12 9.11
C GLN A 32 -1.84 -6.20 8.05
N SER A 33 -0.74 -6.13 7.30
CA SER A 33 -0.40 -7.13 6.28
C SER A 33 1.10 -7.37 6.27
N ARG A 34 1.51 -8.52 5.74
CA ARG A 34 2.90 -8.89 5.49
C ARG A 34 2.97 -9.82 4.29
N ILE A 35 4.04 -9.69 3.52
CA ILE A 35 4.32 -10.55 2.37
C ILE A 35 5.73 -11.13 2.49
N ASN A 36 5.94 -12.28 1.85
CA ASN A 36 7.25 -12.93 1.73
C ASN A 36 7.35 -13.61 0.37
N LYS A 37 8.57 -13.83 -0.11
CA LYS A 37 8.81 -14.72 -1.25
C LYS A 37 8.44 -16.16 -0.89
N GLY A 38 8.03 -16.95 -1.88
CA GLY A 38 7.63 -18.34 -1.67
C GLY A 38 8.73 -19.22 -1.06
N ASP A 39 9.99 -18.85 -1.26
CA ASP A 39 11.17 -19.52 -0.71
C ASP A 39 11.72 -18.89 0.58
N TRP A 40 11.05 -17.86 1.11
CA TRP A 40 11.47 -17.11 2.31
C TRP A 40 12.84 -16.44 2.23
N SER A 41 13.42 -16.29 1.04
CA SER A 41 14.64 -15.52 0.89
C SER A 41 14.38 -14.04 1.19
N ASN A 42 15.42 -13.30 1.61
CA ASN A 42 15.28 -11.89 2.00
C ASN A 42 14.91 -10.99 0.81
N PHE A 43 14.08 -9.97 1.07
CA PHE A 43 13.99 -8.78 0.23
C PHE A 43 15.11 -7.79 0.60
N SER A 44 15.42 -6.88 -0.32
CA SER A 44 16.13 -5.64 -0.03
C SER A 44 15.12 -4.51 -0.21
N GLU A 45 14.80 -3.76 0.84
CA GLU A 45 13.81 -2.66 0.77
C GLU A 45 14.48 -1.30 0.50
N SER A 46 15.80 -1.29 0.23
CA SER A 46 16.61 -0.07 0.06
C SER A 46 16.17 0.81 -1.10
N ASP A 47 15.56 0.21 -2.13
CA ASP A 47 15.11 0.86 -3.35
C ASP A 47 13.60 0.71 -3.58
N ASP A 48 12.86 0.17 -2.61
CA ASP A 48 11.40 0.06 -2.68
C ASP A 48 10.76 1.44 -2.56
N TYR A 49 10.04 1.86 -3.60
CA TYR A 49 9.45 3.21 -3.69
C TYR A 49 8.61 3.57 -2.46
N SER A 50 7.79 2.63 -1.97
CA SER A 50 6.88 2.85 -0.84
C SER A 50 7.47 2.56 0.54
N TYR A 51 8.76 2.18 0.62
CA TYR A 51 9.39 1.87 1.91
C TYR A 51 9.55 3.10 2.81
N ALA A 52 9.29 2.92 4.11
CA ALA A 52 9.48 3.91 5.15
C ALA A 52 9.78 3.24 6.50
N THR A 53 10.48 3.93 7.40
CA THR A 53 10.92 3.38 8.70
C THR A 53 9.97 3.74 9.85
N ASN A 54 8.76 4.22 9.55
CA ASN A 54 7.78 4.62 10.54
C ASN A 54 7.29 3.41 11.35
N THR A 55 7.33 3.51 12.69
CA THR A 55 6.81 2.48 13.61
C THR A 55 5.46 2.84 14.22
N ALA A 56 4.93 4.01 13.87
CA ALA A 56 3.60 4.49 14.21
C ALA A 56 2.93 5.05 12.94
N TYR A 57 1.59 5.12 12.94
CA TYR A 57 0.84 5.68 11.83
C TYR A 57 1.27 7.12 11.53
N ALA A 58 1.53 7.39 10.26
CA ALA A 58 1.91 8.70 9.74
C ALA A 58 1.42 8.82 8.29
N ASP A 59 1.26 10.05 7.83
CA ASP A 59 0.96 10.31 6.42
C ASP A 59 2.16 9.89 5.54
N VAL A 60 1.89 9.06 4.53
CA VAL A 60 2.89 8.57 3.58
C VAL A 60 2.42 8.83 2.15
N SER A 61 3.10 9.73 1.45
CA SER A 61 2.69 10.12 0.09
C SER A 61 3.03 9.06 -0.97
N LYS A 62 3.88 8.07 -0.65
CA LYS A 62 4.35 7.05 -1.59
C LYS A 62 3.54 5.74 -1.54
N VAL A 63 2.45 5.73 -0.79
CA VAL A 63 1.44 4.67 -0.81
C VAL A 63 0.18 5.26 -1.43
N THR A 64 -0.31 4.63 -2.50
CA THR A 64 -1.43 5.13 -3.29
C THR A 64 -2.75 4.52 -2.83
N VAL A 65 -3.81 5.33 -2.83
CA VAL A 65 -5.18 4.90 -2.53
C VAL A 65 -6.07 5.18 -3.74
N TYR A 66 -6.87 4.20 -4.14
CA TYR A 66 -7.83 4.33 -5.23
C TYR A 66 -9.26 4.12 -4.76
N VAL A 67 -10.18 4.95 -5.26
CA VAL A 67 -11.63 4.82 -5.03
C VAL A 67 -12.31 4.68 -6.39
N GLY A 68 -12.97 3.56 -6.62
CA GLY A 68 -13.58 3.26 -7.92
C GLY A 68 -12.57 3.26 -9.09
N GLY A 69 -11.32 2.88 -8.83
CA GLY A 69 -10.23 2.88 -9.82
C GLY A 69 -9.60 4.25 -10.10
N THR A 70 -10.03 5.32 -9.42
CA THR A 70 -9.44 6.66 -9.54
C THR A 70 -8.52 6.95 -8.36
N LEU A 71 -7.32 7.49 -8.63
CA LEU A 71 -6.36 7.87 -7.58
C LEU A 71 -6.98 8.96 -6.68
N ALA A 72 -7.05 8.67 -5.38
CA ALA A 72 -7.65 9.52 -4.36
C ALA A 72 -6.62 10.03 -3.33
N GLY A 73 -5.43 9.41 -3.26
CA GLY A 73 -4.34 9.83 -2.37
C GLY A 73 -3.01 9.18 -2.72
N GLY A 74 -1.92 9.83 -2.33
CA GLY A 74 -0.55 9.42 -2.65
C GLY A 74 -0.09 9.81 -4.06
N VAL A 75 1.09 9.34 -4.44
CA VAL A 75 1.76 9.60 -5.72
C VAL A 75 2.34 8.31 -6.26
N GLU A 76 1.94 7.92 -7.46
CA GLU A 76 2.49 6.76 -8.17
C GLU A 76 3.99 6.96 -8.51
N PRO A 77 4.79 5.88 -8.62
CA PRO A 77 6.17 5.93 -9.11
C PRO A 77 6.32 6.35 -10.59
#